data_AF-A0A1E3VJM4-F1
#
_entry.id   AF-A0A1E3VJM4-F1
#
_cell.length_a   1.000
_cell.length_b   1.000
_cell.length_c   1.000
_cell.angle_alpha   90.00
_cell.angle_beta   90.00
_cell.angle_gamma   90.00
#
_symmetry.space_group_name_H-M   'P 1'
#
loop_
_entity.id
_entity.type
_entity.pdbx_description
1 polymer ?
#
loop_
_entity_poly.entity_id
_entity_poly.type
_entity_poly.pdbx_seq_one_letter_code
_entity_poly.pdbx_strand_id
1 'polypeptide(L)'
;MSPDENRNARAVEIQEDVTREDIVSAFRTAMVGHFRSHIPGTNINETTLLASDYLNHFHELVMLLEALSSEPQGFSEDLLSWRPLTYEEHFSQSGFRDKNLAIAAYRRAPSKVRARFDEAVARLHGEALTLVGSVGAQLNSGQSLDKTCREAASRLRILIDEANSIANGEIAADRGDAEAQGEVGGQAAIDALFGTRSA
;
A
#
# COMPACT_ATOMS: atom_id res chain seq x y z
N MET A 1 55.20 -28.19 -41.27
CA MET A 1 55.04 -27.20 -40.18
C MET A 1 54.35 -25.99 -40.77
N SER A 2 53.18 -25.54 -40.39
CA SER A 2 52.03 -26.10 -39.67
C SER A 2 50.83 -25.24 -40.12
N PRO A 3 49.62 -25.81 -40.14
CA PRO A 3 48.39 -25.09 -40.47
C PRO A 3 47.85 -24.37 -39.22
N ASP A 4 46.86 -23.50 -39.46
CA ASP A 4 45.84 -23.12 -38.48
C ASP A 4 46.31 -22.30 -37.27
N GLU A 5 46.16 -20.98 -37.34
CA GLU A 5 45.95 -20.21 -36.12
C GLU A 5 44.94 -19.07 -36.37
N ASN A 6 43.72 -19.39 -35.94
CA ASN A 6 42.84 -18.46 -35.24
C ASN A 6 41.96 -17.53 -36.11
N ARG A 7 41.22 -18.14 -37.04
CA ARG A 7 39.81 -17.74 -37.26
C ARG A 7 38.97 -18.21 -36.06
N ASN A 8 39.23 -17.68 -34.87
CA ASN A 8 38.24 -17.75 -33.80
C ASN A 8 37.59 -16.37 -33.74
N ALA A 9 36.60 -16.21 -34.61
CA ALA A 9 35.50 -15.31 -34.34
C ALA A 9 34.96 -15.71 -32.96
N ARG A 10 35.44 -15.05 -31.90
CA ARG A 10 34.70 -14.95 -30.65
C ARG A 10 33.43 -14.20 -31.01
N ALA A 11 32.44 -14.93 -31.53
CA ALA A 11 31.07 -14.68 -31.17
C ALA A 11 31.11 -14.57 -29.64
N VAL A 12 31.05 -13.34 -29.15
CA VAL A 12 30.72 -13.10 -27.76
C VAL A 12 29.31 -13.66 -27.66
N GLU A 13 29.23 -14.92 -27.22
CA GLU A 13 27.99 -15.56 -26.84
C GLU A 13 27.40 -14.69 -25.75
N ILE A 14 26.50 -13.79 -26.13
CA ILE A 14 25.57 -13.17 -25.20
C ILE A 14 24.58 -14.27 -24.87
N GLN A 15 25.00 -15.17 -23.99
CA GLN A 15 24.13 -16.14 -23.38
C GLN A 15 24.26 -15.93 -21.87
N GLU A 16 23.78 -14.76 -21.43
CA GLU A 16 23.32 -14.66 -20.06
C GLU A 16 22.11 -15.59 -19.96
N ASP A 17 22.26 -16.68 -19.21
CA ASP A 17 21.16 -17.55 -18.85
C ASP A 17 20.17 -16.75 -18.00
N VAL A 18 19.24 -16.06 -18.65
CA VAL A 18 18.17 -15.32 -17.99
C VAL A 18 17.34 -16.31 -17.21
N THR A 19 17.40 -16.23 -15.88
CA THR A 19 16.67 -17.17 -15.04
C THR A 19 15.19 -16.86 -15.06
N ARG A 20 14.36 -17.84 -14.68
CA ARG A 20 12.92 -17.62 -14.49
C ARG A 20 12.66 -16.51 -13.48
N GLU A 21 13.51 -16.37 -12.46
CA GLU A 21 13.40 -15.34 -11.44
C GLU A 21 13.67 -13.94 -12.02
N ASP A 22 14.65 -13.81 -12.92
CA ASP A 22 14.95 -12.55 -13.62
C ASP A 22 13.78 -12.13 -14.52
N ILE A 23 13.19 -13.06 -15.27
CA ILE A 23 12.01 -12.80 -16.11
C ILE A 23 10.84 -12.32 -15.25
N VAL A 24 10.57 -13.00 -14.13
CA VAL A 24 9.48 -12.64 -13.21
C VAL A 24 9.72 -11.27 -12.57
N SER A 25 10.96 -10.97 -12.19
CA SER A 25 11.36 -9.69 -11.61
C SER A 25 11.20 -8.55 -12.63
N ALA A 26 11.72 -8.72 -13.84
CA ALA A 26 11.60 -7.74 -14.92
C ALA A 26 10.13 -7.49 -15.31
N PHE A 27 9.33 -8.55 -15.43
CA PHE A 27 7.90 -8.44 -15.70
C PHE A 27 7.16 -7.68 -14.58
N ARG A 28 7.47 -7.99 -13.31
CA ARG A 28 6.89 -7.26 -12.16
C ARG A 28 7.22 -5.78 -12.22
N THR A 29 8.49 -5.45 -12.47
CA THR A 29 8.96 -4.06 -12.59
C THR A 29 8.27 -3.31 -13.72
N ALA A 30 8.17 -3.92 -14.91
CA ALA A 30 7.46 -3.35 -16.05
C ALA A 30 5.96 -3.12 -15.75
N MET A 31 5.29 -4.08 -15.12
CA MET A 31 3.88 -3.94 -14.74
C MET A 31 3.67 -2.82 -13.71
N VAL A 32 4.52 -2.74 -12.68
CA VAL A 32 4.46 -1.65 -11.70
C VAL A 32 4.67 -0.29 -12.38
N GLY A 33 5.63 -0.18 -13.30
CA GLY A 33 5.83 1.02 -14.12
C GLY A 33 4.60 1.39 -14.95
N HIS A 34 3.95 0.40 -15.57
CA HIS A 34 2.71 0.60 -16.32
C HIS A 34 1.55 1.09 -15.44
N PHE A 35 1.39 0.55 -14.23
CA PHE A 35 0.36 1.06 -13.31
C PHE A 35 0.66 2.49 -12.88
N ARG A 36 1.91 2.80 -12.55
CA ARG A 36 2.33 4.16 -12.18
C ARG A 36 2.04 5.20 -13.25
N SER A 37 2.11 4.87 -14.53
CA SER A 37 1.76 5.82 -15.59
C SER A 37 0.26 6.18 -15.63
N HIS A 38 -0.61 5.42 -14.98
CA HIS A 38 -2.06 5.63 -14.93
C HIS A 38 -2.54 6.20 -13.59
N ILE A 39 -1.65 6.33 -12.60
CA ILE A 39 -1.96 6.85 -11.27
C ILE A 39 -2.11 8.38 -11.20
N PRO A 40 -1.39 9.21 -11.99
CA PRO A 40 -1.52 10.66 -11.92
C PRO A 40 -2.97 11.13 -12.08
N GLY A 41 -3.44 11.94 -11.13
CA GLY A 41 -4.83 12.43 -11.09
C GLY A 41 -5.83 11.50 -10.41
N THR A 42 -5.36 10.41 -9.79
CA THR A 42 -6.15 9.52 -8.93
C THR A 42 -5.76 9.68 -7.45
N ASN A 43 -6.56 9.15 -6.53
CA ASN A 43 -6.22 9.09 -5.09
C ASN A 43 -5.35 7.86 -4.73
N ILE A 44 -4.68 7.24 -5.70
CA ILE A 44 -3.73 6.14 -5.48
C ILE A 44 -2.34 6.76 -5.29
N ASN A 45 -1.61 6.35 -4.26
CA ASN A 45 -0.24 6.81 -4.07
C ASN A 45 0.73 6.09 -5.02
N GLU A 46 1.56 6.84 -5.75
CA GLU A 46 2.47 6.30 -6.78
C GLU A 46 3.58 5.40 -6.23
N THR A 47 3.99 5.64 -4.98
CA THR A 47 5.06 4.91 -4.31
C THR A 47 4.53 3.60 -3.72
N THR A 48 3.46 3.69 -2.94
CA THR A 48 2.90 2.56 -2.18
C THR A 48 1.94 1.71 -3.01
N LEU A 49 1.36 2.28 -4.08
CA LEU A 49 0.27 1.72 -4.87
C LEU A 49 -1.02 1.48 -4.07
N LEU A 50 -1.20 2.23 -2.98
CA LEU A 50 -2.37 2.17 -2.11
C LEU A 50 -3.22 3.44 -2.28
N ALA A 51 -4.53 3.26 -2.39
CA ALA A 51 -5.51 4.34 -2.32
C ALA A 51 -6.01 4.57 -0.88
N SER A 52 -5.90 5.81 -0.40
CA SER A 52 -6.38 6.22 0.93
C SER A 52 -7.91 6.22 1.03
N ASP A 53 -8.62 6.34 -0.10
CA ASP A 53 -10.10 6.22 -0.17
C ASP A 53 -10.64 4.95 0.49
N TYR A 54 -9.84 3.89 0.57
CA TYR A 54 -10.21 2.69 1.32
C TYR A 54 -10.64 3.01 2.76
N LEU A 55 -9.97 3.95 3.42
CA LEU A 55 -10.20 4.26 4.82
C LEU A 55 -11.50 5.05 5.05
N ASN A 56 -12.17 5.52 3.99
CA ASN A 56 -13.41 6.30 4.10
C ASN A 56 -14.52 5.53 4.83
N HIS A 57 -14.63 4.22 4.65
CA HIS A 57 -15.67 3.45 5.36
C HIS A 57 -15.44 3.37 6.89
N PHE A 58 -14.21 3.59 7.37
CA PHE A 58 -13.95 3.77 8.81
C PHE A 58 -14.21 5.20 9.27
N HIS A 59 -13.93 6.20 8.43
CA HIS A 59 -14.35 7.58 8.71
C HIS A 59 -15.87 7.69 8.84
N GLU A 60 -16.62 6.97 8.00
CA GLU A 60 -18.07 6.83 8.11
C GLU A 60 -18.49 6.22 9.45
N LEU A 61 -17.81 5.17 9.92
CA LEU A 61 -18.05 4.62 11.26
C LEU A 61 -17.77 5.64 12.37
N VAL A 62 -16.69 6.42 12.26
CA VAL A 62 -16.37 7.49 13.22
C VAL A 62 -17.49 8.52 13.26
N MET A 63 -17.96 9.00 12.10
CA MET A 63 -19.08 9.93 12.02
C MET A 63 -20.37 9.34 12.62
N LEU A 64 -20.61 8.04 12.38
CA LEU A 64 -21.76 7.33 12.92
C LEU A 64 -21.74 7.25 14.46
N LEU A 65 -20.57 6.96 15.05
CA LEU A 65 -20.38 6.96 16.51
C LEU A 65 -20.63 8.35 17.12
N GLU A 66 -20.20 9.41 16.43
CA GLU A 66 -20.44 10.78 16.88
C GLU A 66 -21.91 11.15 16.83
N ALA A 67 -22.60 10.79 15.74
CA ALA A 67 -24.05 10.99 15.60
C ALA A 67 -24.84 10.24 16.68
N LEU A 68 -24.46 8.99 16.97
CA LEU A 68 -25.07 8.17 18.03
C LEU A 68 -24.97 8.76 19.43
N SER A 69 -23.96 9.58 19.70
CA SER A 69 -23.82 10.26 21.00
C SER A 69 -24.97 11.23 21.26
N SER A 70 -25.51 11.83 20.19
CA SER A 70 -26.56 12.84 20.25
C SER A 70 -27.95 12.26 19.96
N GLU A 71 -28.04 11.34 19.00
CA GLU A 71 -29.30 10.72 18.56
C GLU A 71 -29.17 9.18 18.51
N PRO A 72 -29.18 8.49 19.67
CA PRO A 72 -28.95 7.06 19.73
C PRO A 72 -29.95 6.23 18.91
N GLN A 73 -31.23 6.58 18.93
CA GLN A 73 -32.28 5.79 18.28
C GLN A 73 -32.20 5.88 16.75
N GLY A 74 -31.93 7.06 16.21
CA GLY A 74 -31.91 7.30 14.76
C GLY A 74 -30.78 6.58 14.02
N PHE A 75 -29.67 6.29 14.70
CA PHE A 75 -28.46 5.71 14.08
C PHE A 75 -28.12 4.31 14.60
N SER A 76 -28.95 3.72 15.46
CA SER A 76 -28.69 2.42 16.07
C SER A 76 -28.64 1.27 15.07
N GLU A 77 -29.56 1.25 14.10
CA GLU A 77 -29.61 0.22 13.06
C GLU A 77 -28.39 0.28 12.13
N ASP A 78 -27.97 1.49 11.75
CA ASP A 78 -26.78 1.72 10.93
C ASP A 78 -25.53 1.18 11.62
N LEU A 79 -25.38 1.41 12.93
CA LEU A 79 -24.23 0.88 13.67
C LEU A 79 -24.27 -0.65 13.75
N LEU A 80 -25.44 -1.21 14.05
CA LEU A 80 -25.59 -2.67 14.21
C LEU A 80 -25.47 -3.41 12.87
N SER A 81 -25.73 -2.73 11.75
CA SER A 81 -25.54 -3.26 10.39
C SER A 81 -24.14 -3.02 9.83
N TRP A 82 -23.38 -2.06 10.35
CA TRP A 82 -22.02 -1.76 9.89
C TRP A 82 -21.10 -2.98 9.99
N ARG A 83 -20.38 -3.28 8.92
CA ARG A 83 -19.36 -4.35 8.87
C ARG A 83 -18.11 -3.82 8.18
N PRO A 84 -16.91 -4.22 8.64
CA PRO A 84 -15.69 -3.86 7.95
C PRO A 84 -15.65 -4.55 6.58
N LEU A 85 -15.11 -3.86 5.59
CA LEU A 85 -14.91 -4.40 4.24
C LEU A 85 -13.41 -4.61 4.01
N THR A 86 -13.04 -5.67 3.29
CA THR A 86 -11.68 -5.78 2.78
C THR A 86 -11.40 -4.70 1.74
N TYR A 87 -10.12 -4.45 1.44
CA TYR A 87 -9.71 -3.47 0.44
C TYR A 87 -10.42 -3.67 -0.91
N GLU A 88 -10.47 -4.93 -1.37
CA GLU A 88 -11.07 -5.26 -2.66
C GLU A 88 -12.60 -5.16 -2.63
N GLU A 89 -13.24 -5.56 -1.53
CA GLU A 89 -14.69 -5.43 -1.36
C GLU A 89 -15.12 -3.97 -1.34
N HIS A 90 -14.42 -3.13 -0.56
CA HIS A 90 -14.69 -1.70 -0.48
C HIS A 90 -14.68 -1.05 -1.87
N PHE A 91 -13.60 -1.24 -2.64
CA PHE A 91 -13.52 -0.65 -3.97
C PHE A 91 -14.49 -1.27 -4.96
N SER A 92 -14.78 -2.57 -4.86
CA SER A 92 -15.77 -3.21 -5.75
C SER A 92 -17.17 -2.59 -5.57
N GLN A 93 -17.52 -2.26 -4.33
CA GLN A 93 -18.83 -1.71 -3.94
C GLN A 93 -18.89 -0.18 -4.01
N SER A 94 -17.75 0.53 -3.98
CA SER A 94 -17.73 1.99 -3.97
C SER A 94 -17.96 2.64 -5.34
N GLY A 95 -18.30 3.93 -5.29
CA GLY A 95 -18.36 4.83 -6.45
C GLY A 95 -17.01 5.37 -6.89
N PHE A 96 -15.89 4.86 -6.35
CA PHE A 96 -14.55 5.33 -6.68
C PHE A 96 -14.27 5.10 -8.17
N ARG A 97 -13.99 6.19 -8.89
CA ARG A 97 -13.83 6.19 -10.36
C ARG A 97 -12.81 5.15 -10.84
N ASP A 98 -11.69 5.05 -10.13
CA ASP A 98 -10.55 4.24 -10.52
C ASP A 98 -10.46 2.92 -9.71
N LYS A 99 -11.60 2.36 -9.28
CA LYS A 99 -11.67 1.16 -8.42
C LYS A 99 -10.93 -0.06 -8.94
N ASN A 100 -11.04 -0.35 -10.23
CA ASN A 100 -10.34 -1.48 -10.84
C ASN A 100 -8.83 -1.26 -10.83
N LEU A 101 -8.40 -0.01 -11.03
CA LEU A 101 -6.99 0.38 -10.96
C LEU A 101 -6.48 0.26 -9.52
N ALA A 102 -7.24 0.74 -8.52
CA ALA A 102 -6.89 0.63 -7.10
C ALA A 102 -6.71 -0.83 -6.67
N ILE A 103 -7.64 -1.72 -7.03
CA ILE A 103 -7.54 -3.17 -6.73
C ILE A 103 -6.31 -3.78 -7.42
N ALA A 104 -6.09 -3.47 -8.69
CA ALA A 104 -4.96 -4.00 -9.45
C ALA A 104 -3.59 -3.49 -8.94
N ALA A 105 -3.54 -2.22 -8.50
CA ALA A 105 -2.38 -1.57 -7.90
C ALA A 105 -2.08 -2.15 -6.53
N TYR A 106 -3.08 -2.30 -5.65
CA TYR A 106 -2.95 -2.94 -4.34
C TYR A 106 -2.36 -4.36 -4.43
N ARG A 107 -2.84 -5.17 -5.38
CA ARG A 107 -2.29 -6.53 -5.61
C ARG A 107 -0.80 -6.54 -5.97
N ARG A 108 -0.28 -5.43 -6.46
CA ARG A 108 1.11 -5.25 -6.92
C ARG A 108 1.91 -4.28 -6.06
N ALA A 109 1.33 -3.78 -4.97
CA ALA A 109 2.00 -2.94 -4.00
C ALA A 109 3.29 -3.63 -3.50
N PRO A 110 4.36 -2.87 -3.20
CA PRO A 110 5.58 -3.43 -2.65
C PRO A 110 5.27 -4.33 -1.44
N SER A 111 5.80 -5.55 -1.42
CA SER A 111 5.38 -6.60 -0.47
C SER A 111 5.47 -6.15 1.00
N LYS A 112 6.57 -5.48 1.39
CA LYS A 112 6.75 -4.92 2.73
C LYS A 112 5.69 -3.86 3.07
N VAL A 113 5.36 -2.98 2.12
CA VAL A 113 4.38 -1.90 2.30
C VAL A 113 2.98 -2.49 2.45
N ARG A 114 2.61 -3.42 1.54
CA ARG A 114 1.33 -4.10 1.59
C ARG A 114 1.15 -4.88 2.90
N ALA A 115 2.16 -5.63 3.34
CA ALA A 115 2.09 -6.40 4.58
C ALA A 115 1.87 -5.48 5.80
N ARG A 116 2.60 -4.36 5.89
CA ARG A 116 2.41 -3.37 6.97
C ARG A 116 1.02 -2.75 6.95
N PHE A 117 0.52 -2.41 5.76
CA PHE A 117 -0.81 -1.86 5.60
C PHE A 117 -1.89 -2.87 6.00
N ASP A 118 -1.80 -4.11 5.50
CA ASP A 118 -2.74 -5.19 5.83
C ASP A 118 -2.76 -5.49 7.33
N GLU A 119 -1.60 -5.41 8.02
CA GLU A 119 -1.50 -5.56 9.47
C GLU A 119 -2.20 -4.40 10.22
N ALA A 120 -1.97 -3.15 9.80
CA ALA A 120 -2.64 -1.99 10.38
C ALA A 120 -4.16 -2.05 10.19
N VAL A 121 -4.59 -2.45 8.99
CA VAL A 121 -6.01 -2.66 8.67
C VAL A 121 -6.61 -3.78 9.49
N ALA A 122 -5.90 -4.89 9.71
CA ALA A 122 -6.40 -5.98 10.54
C ALA A 122 -6.60 -5.54 12.01
N ARG A 123 -5.69 -4.71 12.56
CA ARG A 123 -5.88 -4.10 13.89
C ARG A 123 -7.10 -3.17 13.90
N LEU A 124 -7.24 -2.33 12.88
CA LEU A 124 -8.38 -1.41 12.74
C LEU A 124 -9.71 -2.16 12.64
N HIS A 125 -9.78 -3.26 11.88
CA HIS A 125 -10.94 -4.15 11.80
C HIS A 125 -11.32 -4.71 13.18
N GLY A 126 -10.33 -5.28 13.89
CA GLY A 126 -10.56 -5.88 15.20
C GLY A 126 -11.05 -4.87 16.25
N GLU A 127 -10.44 -3.67 16.28
CA GLU A 127 -10.86 -2.60 17.17
C GLU A 127 -12.26 -2.10 16.81
N ALA A 128 -12.55 -1.86 15.53
CA ALA A 128 -13.86 -1.41 15.07
C ALA A 128 -14.98 -2.37 15.48
N LEU A 129 -14.80 -3.68 15.28
CA LEU A 129 -15.78 -4.69 15.69
C LEU A 129 -15.98 -4.71 17.22
N THR A 130 -14.89 -4.58 17.98
CA THR A 130 -14.95 -4.53 19.45
C THR A 130 -15.74 -3.31 19.93
N LEU A 131 -15.47 -2.15 19.35
CA LEU A 131 -16.14 -0.89 19.69
C LEU A 131 -17.62 -0.90 19.29
N VAL A 132 -17.94 -1.36 18.08
CA VAL A 132 -19.33 -1.54 17.61
C VAL A 132 -20.11 -2.46 18.55
N GLY A 133 -19.52 -3.59 18.96
CA GLY A 133 -20.15 -4.50 19.91
C GLY A 133 -20.38 -3.87 21.29
N SER A 134 -19.40 -3.11 21.80
CA SER A 134 -19.50 -2.40 23.09
C SER A 134 -20.60 -1.33 23.08
N VAL A 135 -20.64 -0.48 22.04
CA VAL A 135 -21.67 0.55 21.88
C VAL A 135 -23.05 -0.09 21.67
N GLY A 136 -23.13 -1.15 20.85
CA GLY A 136 -24.35 -1.93 20.65
C GLY A 136 -24.92 -2.52 21.95
N ALA A 137 -24.06 -3.01 22.85
CA ALA A 137 -24.50 -3.51 24.14
C ALA A 137 -25.05 -2.40 25.05
N GLN A 138 -24.45 -1.21 25.04
CA GLN A 138 -24.92 -0.06 25.84
C GLN A 138 -26.19 0.58 25.27
N LEU A 139 -26.37 0.57 23.95
CA LEU A 139 -27.62 1.02 23.31
C LEU A 139 -28.84 0.31 23.91
N ASN A 140 -28.71 -0.98 24.17
CA ASN A 140 -29.78 -1.80 24.76
C ASN A 140 -30.00 -1.57 26.26
N SER A 141 -29.04 -0.96 26.98
CA SER A 141 -29.15 -0.71 28.42
C SER A 141 -29.79 0.64 28.76
N GLY A 142 -29.98 1.52 27.77
CA GLY A 142 -30.53 2.87 27.95
C GLY A 142 -29.58 3.84 28.68
N GLN A 143 -28.31 3.46 28.85
CA GLN A 143 -27.29 4.31 29.43
C GLN A 143 -26.82 5.38 28.43
N SER A 144 -26.24 6.47 28.94
CA SER A 144 -25.63 7.48 28.08
C SER A 144 -24.44 6.90 27.32
N LEU A 145 -24.45 7.06 26.00
CA LEU A 145 -23.39 6.61 25.10
C LEU A 145 -22.29 7.64 24.89
N ASP A 146 -22.51 8.87 25.35
CA ASP A 146 -21.71 10.05 25.05
C ASP A 146 -20.20 9.85 25.30
N LYS A 147 -19.83 9.27 26.45
CA LYS A 147 -18.43 8.96 26.76
C LYS A 147 -17.91 7.81 25.89
N THR A 148 -18.66 6.72 25.78
CA THR A 148 -18.26 5.51 25.05
C THR A 148 -18.03 5.79 23.56
N CYS A 149 -18.96 6.50 22.92
CA CYS A 149 -18.87 6.87 21.52
C CYS A 149 -17.71 7.83 21.24
N ARG A 150 -17.49 8.86 22.07
CA ARG A 150 -16.32 9.74 21.92
C ARG A 150 -15.00 9.00 22.04
N GLU A 151 -14.87 8.13 23.04
CA GLU A 151 -13.67 7.32 23.22
C GLU A 151 -13.45 6.35 22.05
N ALA A 152 -14.51 5.72 21.56
CA ALA A 152 -14.48 4.84 20.40
C ALA A 152 -14.02 5.60 19.14
N ALA A 153 -14.64 6.74 18.84
CA ALA A 153 -14.31 7.60 17.71
C ALA A 153 -12.84 8.07 17.77
N SER A 154 -12.35 8.46 18.95
CA SER A 154 -10.95 8.85 19.13
C SER A 154 -9.97 7.70 18.90
N ARG A 155 -10.28 6.49 19.35
CA ARG A 155 -9.42 5.30 19.14
C ARG A 155 -9.34 4.94 17.66
N LEU A 156 -10.48 4.96 16.97
CA LEU A 156 -10.52 4.67 15.54
C LEU A 156 -9.71 5.69 14.74
N ARG A 157 -9.80 6.98 15.05
CA ARG A 157 -8.99 8.01 14.37
C ARG A 157 -7.50 7.73 14.43
N ILE A 158 -6.98 7.34 15.61
CA ILE A 158 -5.56 7.00 15.78
C ILE A 158 -5.14 5.84 14.85
N LEU A 159 -5.97 4.80 14.76
CA LEU A 159 -5.69 3.63 13.91
C LEU A 159 -5.87 3.94 12.41
N ILE A 160 -6.83 4.80 12.07
CA ILE A 160 -7.03 5.29 10.71
C ILE A 160 -5.81 6.12 10.28
N ASP A 161 -5.34 7.03 11.13
CA ASP A 161 -4.16 7.85 10.87
C ASP A 161 -2.92 6.97 10.65
N GLU A 162 -2.73 5.93 11.45
CA GLU A 162 -1.66 4.94 11.25
C GLU A 162 -1.75 4.29 9.85
N ALA A 163 -2.91 3.74 9.49
CA ALA A 163 -3.10 3.12 8.18
C ALA A 163 -2.94 4.11 7.02
N ASN A 164 -3.38 5.35 7.20
CA ASN A 164 -3.28 6.43 6.21
C ASN A 164 -1.83 6.84 5.99
N SER A 165 -1.02 6.97 7.04
CA SER A 165 0.41 7.24 6.92
C SER A 165 1.16 6.11 6.20
N ILE A 166 0.75 4.85 6.35
CA ILE A 166 1.31 3.74 5.55
C ILE A 166 0.88 3.87 4.09
N ALA A 167 -0.41 4.14 3.82
CA ALA A 167 -0.92 4.32 2.47
C ALA A 167 -0.22 5.46 1.72
N ASN A 168 0.13 6.54 2.42
CA ASN A 168 0.82 7.70 1.86
C ASN A 168 2.35 7.54 1.81
N GLY A 169 2.91 6.49 2.43
CA GLY A 169 4.34 6.19 2.42
C GLY A 169 5.15 6.95 3.49
N GLU A 170 4.51 7.58 4.46
CA GLU A 170 5.15 8.39 5.51
C GLU A 170 5.92 7.52 6.53
N ILE A 171 5.47 6.28 6.76
CA ILE A 171 6.12 5.33 7.70
C ILE A 171 7.32 4.59 7.06
N ALA A 172 7.57 4.78 5.76
CA ALA A 172 8.70 4.14 5.07
C ALA A 172 10.07 4.77 5.42
N ALA A 173 10.09 5.98 6.01
CA ALA A 173 11.34 6.70 6.24
C ALA A 173 12.15 6.27 7.48
N ASP A 174 11.57 5.54 8.45
CA ASP A 174 12.17 5.45 9.79
C ASP A 174 12.57 4.04 10.29
N ARG A 175 12.49 2.98 9.48
CA ARG A 175 13.13 1.70 9.84
C ARG A 175 13.71 0.97 8.63
N GLY A 176 14.98 1.28 8.37
CA GLY A 176 15.99 0.34 7.87
C GLY A 176 15.77 -0.23 6.48
N ASP A 177 15.95 0.60 5.45
CA ASP A 177 16.42 0.13 4.14
C ASP A 177 17.73 0.86 3.82
N ALA A 178 18.72 0.66 4.70
CA ALA A 178 20.13 0.74 4.31
C ALA A 178 20.54 -0.67 3.83
N GLU A 179 19.95 -1.14 2.71
CA GLU A 179 20.39 -2.33 1.98
C GLU A 179 19.51 -2.52 0.73
N ALA A 180 19.81 -1.75 -0.32
CA ALA A 180 19.67 -2.10 -1.74
C ALA A 180 20.09 -0.91 -2.63
N GLN A 181 21.25 -0.30 -2.34
CA GLN A 181 22.04 0.34 -3.40
C GLN A 181 23.07 -0.69 -3.86
N GLY A 182 22.59 -1.71 -4.57
CA GLY A 182 23.43 -2.57 -5.38
C GLY A 182 23.87 -1.79 -6.62
N GLU A 183 25.15 -1.42 -6.64
CA GLU A 183 25.99 -1.19 -7.81
C GLU A 183 25.32 -0.57 -9.05
N VAL A 184 25.39 0.76 -9.16
CA VAL A 184 25.64 1.41 -10.45
C VAL A 184 27.09 1.89 -10.44
N GLY A 185 28.01 0.92 -10.48
CA GLY A 185 29.40 1.18 -10.84
C GLY A 185 29.48 1.30 -12.35
N GLY A 186 29.79 2.49 -12.87
CA GLY A 186 30.14 2.61 -14.29
C GLY A 186 29.83 3.92 -15.00
N GLN A 187 30.00 5.08 -14.37
CA GLN A 187 30.19 6.31 -15.16
C GLN A 187 31.36 7.18 -14.67
N ALA A 188 31.65 7.16 -13.37
CA ALA A 188 32.82 7.87 -12.81
C ALA A 188 34.16 7.11 -12.97
N ALA A 189 34.13 5.78 -13.13
CA ALA A 189 35.34 4.97 -13.29
C ALA A 189 35.88 4.98 -14.74
N ILE A 190 35.01 5.26 -15.72
CA ILE A 190 35.37 5.25 -17.14
C ILE A 190 36.17 6.52 -17.50
N ASP A 191 35.79 7.68 -16.93
CA ASP A 191 36.50 8.94 -17.15
C ASP A 191 37.89 9.00 -16.48
N ALA A 192 38.09 8.24 -15.40
CA ALA A 192 39.41 8.11 -14.76
C ALA A 192 40.37 7.21 -15.56
N LEU A 193 39.85 6.31 -16.39
CA LEU A 193 40.63 5.37 -17.21
C LEU A 193 41.01 5.95 -18.59
N PHE A 194 40.32 6.99 -19.07
CA PHE A 194 40.59 7.63 -20.37
C PHE A 194 41.06 9.10 -20.31
N GLY A 195 41.17 9.69 -19.12
CA GLY A 195 41.57 11.09 -18.94
C GLY A 195 43.07 11.30 -18.68
N THR A 196 43.95 11.07 -19.67
CA THR A 196 45.15 11.90 -19.95
C THR A 196 46.02 11.26 -21.04
N ARG A 197 45.93 11.79 -22.27
CA ARG A 197 47.10 12.09 -23.12
C ARG A 197 46.71 12.99 -24.29
N SER A 198 47.12 14.25 -24.15
CA SER A 198 47.68 15.14 -25.18
C SER A 198 46.81 15.53 -26.38
N ALA A 199 46.45 16.81 -26.42
CA ALA A 199 47.13 17.80 -27.27
C ALA A 199 47.08 19.17 -26.60
#